data_AF-A0A3P6AV20-F1
#
_entry.id   AF-A0A3P6AV20-F1
#
_cell.length_a   1.000
_cell.length_b   1.000
_cell.length_c   1.000
_cell.angle_alpha   90.00
_cell.angle_beta   90.00
_cell.angle_gamma   90.00
#
_symmetry.space_group_name_H-M   'P 1'
#
loop_
_entity.id
_entity.type
_entity.pdbx_description
1 polymer ?
#
loop_
_entity_poly.entity_id
_entity_poly.type
_entity_poly.pdbx_seq_one_letter_code
_entity_poly.pdbx_strand_id
1 'polypeptide(L)'
;MSRHVSITPFSVTRSDAGNRGVTSSISCKTVTNQAALFVFGDSLFEAGNNNYVDSLPGFRSNCWPNGKSTFQFPTGRVSDGRIMIDFIAEHAWLPLLPPNLQPCLQ
;
A
#
# COMPACT_ATOMS: atom_id res chain seq x y z
N MET A 1 -0.09 -1.20 -28.95
CA MET A 1 -1.20 -1.99 -28.39
C MET A 1 -1.38 -1.59 -26.93
N SER A 2 -2.28 -0.65 -26.64
CA SER A 2 -2.55 -0.20 -25.27
C SER A 2 -3.56 -1.14 -24.63
N ARG A 3 -3.15 -1.92 -23.62
CA ARG A 3 -4.07 -2.76 -22.85
C ARG A 3 -4.67 -1.89 -21.76
N HIS A 4 -5.93 -1.51 -21.93
CA HIS A 4 -6.71 -0.79 -20.94
C HIS A 4 -7.05 -1.74 -19.79
N VAL A 5 -6.29 -1.67 -18.69
CA VAL A 5 -6.63 -2.37 -17.43
C VAL A 5 -7.61 -1.47 -16.69
N SER A 6 -8.89 -1.86 -16.64
CA SER A 6 -9.91 -1.14 -15.87
C SER A 6 -9.93 -1.70 -14.45
N ILE A 7 -9.43 -0.91 -13.51
CA ILE A 7 -9.60 -1.16 -12.07
C ILE A 7 -10.82 -0.35 -11.64
N THR A 8 -11.97 -1.00 -11.48
CA THR A 8 -13.15 -0.35 -10.90
C THR A 8 -12.95 -0.18 -9.40
N PRO A 9 -13.06 1.03 -8.84
CA PRO A 9 -12.94 1.22 -7.39
C PRO A 9 -14.10 0.51 -6.68
N PHE A 10 -13.75 -0.40 -5.76
CA PHE A 10 -14.70 -0.95 -4.80
C PHE A 10 -14.91 0.09 -3.69
N SER A 11 -16.12 0.67 -3.62
CA SER A 11 -16.45 1.66 -2.60
C SER A 11 -16.93 0.97 -1.32
N VAL A 12 -16.15 1.04 -0.24
CA VAL A 12 -16.60 0.71 1.12
C VAL A 12 -17.25 1.97 1.69
N THR A 13 -18.57 1.97 1.84
CA THR A 13 -19.27 3.08 2.50
C THR A 13 -19.21 2.90 4.03
N ARG A 14 -18.66 3.89 4.73
CA ARG A 14 -18.71 3.97 6.19
C ARG A 14 -20.08 4.47 6.61
N SER A 15 -20.82 3.67 7.38
CA SER A 15 -22.13 4.03 7.92
C SER A 15 -21.96 4.85 9.19
N ASP A 16 -21.88 6.17 9.08
CA ASP A 16 -21.91 7.04 10.27
C ASP A 16 -23.38 7.38 10.59
N ALA A 17 -23.93 6.67 11.58
CA ALA A 17 -25.20 7.03 12.22
C ALA A 17 -24.95 8.15 13.24
N GLY A 18 -25.39 9.37 12.96
CA GLY A 18 -25.24 10.48 13.91
C GLY A 18 -25.85 11.80 13.44
N ASN A 19 -27.10 12.03 13.82
CA ASN A 19 -27.91 13.22 13.55
C ASN A 19 -27.37 14.47 14.27
N ARG A 20 -27.26 15.63 13.58
CA ARG A 20 -27.62 17.00 14.05
C ARG A 20 -27.22 18.08 13.04
N GLY A 21 -28.20 18.88 12.62
CA GLY A 21 -28.05 19.92 11.60
C GLY A 21 -27.12 21.06 12.00
N VAL A 22 -26.26 21.45 11.06
CA VAL A 22 -25.53 22.72 11.04
C VAL A 22 -25.48 23.18 9.59
N THR A 23 -25.94 24.39 9.32
CA THR A 23 -25.81 25.11 8.05
C THR A 23 -24.33 25.40 7.79
N SER A 24 -23.65 24.49 7.12
CA SER A 24 -22.27 24.69 6.63
C SER A 24 -22.32 24.90 5.12
N SER A 25 -21.64 25.94 4.64
CA SER A 25 -21.35 26.14 3.22
C SER A 25 -20.93 24.81 2.60
N ILE A 26 -21.58 24.42 1.50
CA ILE A 26 -21.22 23.23 0.75
C ILE A 26 -19.88 23.54 0.09
N SER A 27 -18.79 23.40 0.86
CA SER A 27 -17.49 23.12 0.28
C SER A 27 -17.72 21.85 -0.51
N CYS A 28 -17.70 21.97 -1.84
CA CYS A 28 -17.65 20.82 -2.73
C CYS A 28 -16.41 20.05 -2.30
N LYS A 29 -16.60 19.04 -1.43
CA LYS A 29 -15.56 18.05 -1.19
C LYS A 29 -15.35 17.45 -2.56
N THR A 30 -14.25 17.83 -3.20
CA THR A 30 -13.74 17.10 -4.34
C THR A 30 -13.75 15.66 -3.87
N VAL A 31 -14.59 14.83 -4.48
CA VAL A 31 -14.48 13.39 -4.31
C VAL A 31 -13.15 13.08 -5.00
N THR A 32 -12.07 13.25 -4.25
CA THR A 32 -10.83 12.55 -4.55
C THR A 32 -11.28 11.11 -4.54
N ASN A 33 -11.30 10.46 -5.71
CA ASN A 33 -11.36 9.01 -5.79
C ASN A 33 -10.11 8.52 -5.05
N GLN A 34 -10.19 8.46 -3.71
CA GLN A 34 -9.16 7.92 -2.85
C GLN A 34 -9.25 6.41 -3.06
N ALA A 35 -8.57 5.96 -4.11
CA ALA A 35 -8.35 4.54 -4.33
C ALA A 35 -7.43 4.05 -3.19
N ALA A 36 -7.89 3.02 -2.50
CA ALA A 36 -7.10 2.33 -1.48
C ALA A 36 -6.68 0.98 -2.04
N LEU A 37 -5.42 0.59 -1.78
CA LEU A 37 -4.90 -0.72 -2.14
C LEU A 37 -4.71 -1.52 -0.84
N PHE A 38 -5.54 -2.54 -0.67
CA PHE A 38 -5.39 -3.52 0.41
C PHE A 38 -4.76 -4.79 -0.16
N VAL A 39 -3.64 -5.20 0.42
CA VAL A 39 -2.90 -6.39 0.01
C VAL A 39 -2.91 -7.39 1.16
N PHE A 40 -3.38 -8.59 0.86
CA PHE A 40 -3.30 -9.75 1.74
C PHE A 40 -2.53 -10.84 1.03
N GLY A 41 -1.68 -11.58 1.75
CA GLY A 41 -0.88 -12.63 1.15
C GLY A 41 0.19 -13.16 2.10
N ASP A 42 1.18 -13.83 1.50
CA ASP A 42 2.38 -14.34 2.16
C ASP A 42 3.60 -13.44 1.88
N SER A 43 4.80 -13.98 2.10
CA SER A 43 6.07 -13.29 1.91
C SER A 43 6.30 -12.67 0.54
N LEU A 44 5.67 -13.20 -0.52
CA LEU A 44 5.81 -12.67 -1.88
C LEU A 44 5.04 -11.36 -2.10
N PHE A 45 4.09 -11.04 -1.22
CA PHE A 45 3.18 -9.90 -1.38
C PHE A 45 3.37 -8.82 -0.30
N GLU A 46 4.30 -8.99 0.64
CA GLU A 46 4.51 -8.05 1.72
C GLU A 46 5.62 -7.02 1.44
N ALA A 47 5.41 -5.78 1.89
CA ALA A 47 6.32 -4.66 1.68
C ALA A 47 7.38 -4.50 2.79
N GLY A 48 7.67 -5.57 3.55
CA GLY A 48 8.67 -5.55 4.63
C GLY A 48 8.11 -5.56 6.06
N ASN A 49 6.88 -6.03 6.28
CA ASN A 49 6.28 -6.13 7.62
C ASN A 49 7.13 -7.00 8.56
N ASN A 50 7.71 -8.09 8.04
CA ASN A 50 8.55 -9.01 8.82
C ASN A 50 9.78 -8.36 9.46
N ASN A 51 10.21 -7.18 8.99
CA ASN A 51 11.32 -6.44 9.59
C ASN A 51 10.99 -5.87 10.98
N TYR A 52 9.70 -5.75 11.31
CA TYR A 52 9.22 -5.07 12.52
C TYR A 52 8.54 -6.03 13.52
N VAL A 53 8.56 -7.33 13.24
CA VAL A 53 8.10 -8.38 14.16
C VAL A 53 9.28 -9.27 14.58
N ASP A 54 9.13 -9.92 15.73
CA ASP A 54 10.06 -10.94 16.21
C ASP A 54 9.89 -12.25 15.41
N SER A 55 10.18 -12.16 14.12
CA SER A 55 10.30 -13.27 13.18
C SER A 55 11.70 -13.90 13.27
N LEU A 56 11.81 -15.19 12.91
CA LEU A 56 13.13 -15.80 12.74
C LEU A 56 13.94 -14.99 11.69
N PRO A 57 15.26 -14.83 11.86
CA PRO A 57 16.08 -14.03 10.95
C PRO A 57 15.92 -14.39 9.45
N GLY A 58 15.64 -15.66 9.14
CA GLY A 58 15.41 -16.12 7.77
C GLY A 58 14.14 -15.61 7.09
N PHE A 59 13.19 -15.03 7.84
CA PHE A 59 11.96 -14.45 7.30
C PHE A 59 12.05 -12.94 7.08
N ARG A 60 13.17 -12.31 7.47
CA ARG A 60 13.44 -10.90 7.22
C ARG A 60 14.13 -10.74 5.88
N SER A 61 13.64 -9.81 5.07
CA SER A 61 14.20 -9.51 3.76
C SER A 61 14.92 -8.15 3.73
N ASN A 62 15.45 -7.74 4.88
CA ASN A 62 16.29 -6.54 5.05
C ASN A 62 17.78 -6.82 4.84
N CYS A 63 18.14 -7.88 4.12
CA CYS A 63 19.51 -8.22 3.78
C CYS A 63 19.84 -7.89 2.31
N TRP A 64 21.08 -7.53 2.05
CA TRP A 64 21.60 -7.43 0.69
C TRP A 64 21.57 -8.83 0.03
N PRO A 65 21.16 -8.99 -1.25
CA PRO A 65 21.00 -7.96 -2.29
C PRO A 65 19.58 -7.40 -2.48
N ASN A 66 18.67 -7.59 -1.52
CA ASN A 66 17.29 -7.15 -1.70
C ASN A 66 17.21 -5.62 -1.86
N GLY A 67 16.32 -5.17 -2.74
CA GLY A 67 16.13 -3.76 -3.09
C GLY A 67 17.28 -3.10 -3.88
N LYS A 68 18.36 -3.81 -4.21
CA LYS A 68 19.50 -3.29 -5.00
C LYS A 68 19.12 -2.61 -6.32
N SER A 69 18.22 -3.19 -7.11
CA SER A 69 17.92 -2.73 -8.48
C SER A 69 17.05 -1.48 -8.52
N THR A 70 16.15 -1.31 -7.55
CA THR A 70 15.15 -0.21 -7.55
C THR A 70 15.38 0.81 -6.43
N PHE A 71 15.64 0.32 -5.21
CA PHE A 71 15.66 1.16 -4.00
C PHE A 71 17.08 1.51 -3.54
N GLN A 72 18.07 0.72 -3.97
CA GLN A 72 19.48 0.81 -3.56
C GLN A 72 19.74 0.49 -2.08
N PHE A 73 18.73 0.00 -1.36
CA PHE A 73 18.84 -0.53 0.01
C PHE A 73 17.78 -1.61 0.26
N PRO A 74 18.00 -2.53 1.23
CA PRO A 74 17.01 -3.56 1.57
C PRO A 74 15.75 -2.96 2.21
N THR A 75 14.61 -3.06 1.52
CA THR A 75 13.32 -2.53 1.99
C THR A 75 12.52 -3.54 2.80
N GLY A 76 12.91 -4.82 2.82
CA GLY A 76 12.10 -5.91 3.37
C GLY A 76 11.24 -6.64 2.33
N ARG A 77 11.29 -6.24 1.06
CA ARG A 77 10.72 -7.02 -0.05
C ARG A 77 11.63 -8.22 -0.36
N VAL A 78 11.04 -9.39 -0.60
CA VAL A 78 11.73 -10.64 -1.00
C VAL A 78 12.22 -10.61 -2.45
N SER A 79 12.77 -9.48 -2.90
CA SER A 79 13.23 -9.23 -4.26
C SER A 79 14.39 -8.25 -4.27
N ASP A 80 15.23 -8.31 -5.30
CA ASP A 80 16.26 -7.32 -5.58
C ASP A 80 15.67 -5.95 -5.96
N GLY A 81 14.35 -5.85 -6.22
CA GLY A 81 13.68 -4.62 -6.58
C GLY A 81 12.22 -4.60 -6.16
N ARG A 82 11.35 -4.22 -7.10
CA ARG A 82 9.89 -4.15 -6.93
C ARG A 82 9.28 -5.55 -6.95
N ILE A 83 8.24 -5.75 -6.15
CA ILE A 83 7.39 -6.94 -6.16
C ILE A 83 6.07 -6.67 -6.90
N MET A 84 5.27 -7.70 -7.18
CA MET A 84 4.04 -7.59 -7.98
C MET A 84 3.11 -6.45 -7.53
N ILE A 85 2.97 -6.25 -6.21
CA ILE A 85 2.09 -5.22 -5.64
C ILE A 85 2.58 -3.78 -5.90
N ASP A 86 3.88 -3.58 -6.08
CA ASP A 86 4.45 -2.27 -6.42
C ASP A 86 4.06 -1.87 -7.84
N PHE A 87 4.04 -2.83 -8.77
CA PHE A 87 3.57 -2.59 -10.12
C PHE A 87 2.07 -2.31 -10.13
N ILE A 88 1.26 -3.01 -9.33
CA ILE A 88 -0.18 -2.72 -9.21
C ILE A 88 -0.41 -1.31 -8.69
N ALA A 89 0.32 -0.91 -7.63
CA ALA A 89 0.24 0.44 -7.08
C ALA A 89 0.62 1.50 -8.13
N GLU A 90 1.70 1.29 -8.86
CA GLU A 90 2.16 2.18 -9.93
C GLU A 90 1.11 2.33 -11.06
N HIS A 91 0.53 1.22 -11.54
CA HIS A 91 -0.49 1.26 -12.58
C HIS A 91 -1.81 1.88 -12.09
N ALA A 92 -2.08 1.80 -10.79
CA ALA A 92 -3.21 2.45 -10.13
C ALA A 92 -2.92 3.91 -9.73
N TRP A 93 -1.73 4.46 -10.05
CA TRP A 93 -1.29 5.80 -9.67
C TRP A 93 -1.29 6.02 -8.14
N LEU A 94 -0.98 4.97 -7.40
CA LEU A 94 -0.87 4.95 -5.94
C LEU A 94 0.60 4.96 -5.50
N PRO A 95 0.91 5.53 -4.32
CA PRO A 95 2.24 5.41 -3.75
C PRO A 95 2.58 3.95 -3.47
N LEU A 96 3.88 3.62 -3.47
CA LEU A 96 4.35 2.31 -3.06
C LEU A 96 3.93 2.03 -1.61
N LEU A 97 3.51 0.80 -1.36
CA LEU A 97 3.04 0.39 -0.05
C LEU A 97 4.21 0.43 0.95
N PRO A 98 4.07 1.16 2.07
CA PRO A 98 5.01 1.09 3.17
C PRO A 98 4.79 -0.20 3.98
N PRO A 99 5.78 -0.63 4.80
CA PRO A 99 5.54 -1.64 5.82
C PRO A 99 4.48 -1.15 6.81
N ASN A 100 3.42 -1.94 7.00
CA ASN A 100 2.31 -1.67 7.91
C ASN A 100 2.74 -1.54 9.38
N LEU A 101 3.86 -2.19 9.74
CA LEU A 101 4.38 -2.23 11.10
C LEU A 101 5.55 -1.24 11.33
N GLN A 102 5.85 -0.37 10.36
CA GLN A 102 6.92 0.62 10.51
C GLN A 102 6.53 1.70 11.55
N PRO A 103 7.36 1.93 12.59
CA PRO A 103 7.10 2.96 13.59
C PRO A 103 7.38 4.35 13.03
N CYS A 104 6.39 4.93 12.34
CA CYS A 104 6.29 6.33 11.88
C CYS A 104 4.96 6.59 11.12
N LEU A 105 4.26 5.52 10.69
CA LEU A 105 3.11 5.60 9.77
C LEU A 105 1.77 5.19 10.41
N GLN A 106 1.65 5.26 11.74
CA GLN A 106 0.38 5.06 12.46
C GLN A 106 -0.18 6.37 12.98
#